data_AF-A0A7M2CB52-F1
#
_entry.id   AF-A0A7M2CB52-F1
#
_cell.length_a   1.000
_cell.length_b   1.000
_cell.length_c   1.000
_cell.angle_alpha   90.00
_cell.angle_beta   90.00
_cell.angle_gamma   90.00
#
_symmetry.space_group_name_H-M   'P 1'
#
loop_
_entity.id
_entity.type
_entity.pdbx_description
1 polymer ?
#
loop_
_entity_poly.entity_id
_entity_poly.type
_entity_poly.pdbx_seq_one_letter_code
_entity_poly.pdbx_strand_id
1 'polypeptide(L)'
;MKAAANRVRAQVLGVATGARPATSDEQLEELIELNAAAVRQADKDIELASTSLAARKILAEHPSAVTGEIQVDSWDNGDFISGIVVRDANGQQLREYGEVDEDEPGANSEIYDLLKNLDSNASESSWAGAFSTGSYGDELYSINLLEAAAWTPAGEA
;
A
#
# COMPACT_ATOMS: atom_id res chain seq x y z
N MET A 1 17.30 9.92 -26.23
CA MET A 1 17.74 8.98 -25.16
C MET A 1 16.55 8.41 -24.36
N LYS A 2 15.61 9.22 -23.86
CA LYS A 2 14.43 8.75 -23.09
C LYS A 2 13.55 7.71 -23.81
N ALA A 3 13.29 7.90 -25.11
CA ALA A 3 12.49 6.95 -25.91
C ALA A 3 13.17 5.57 -26.07
N ALA A 4 14.49 5.55 -26.27
CA ALA A 4 15.25 4.29 -26.38
C ALA A 4 15.31 3.54 -25.04
N ALA A 5 15.47 4.26 -23.92
CA ALA A 5 15.43 3.66 -22.58
C ALA A 5 14.05 3.08 -22.25
N ASN A 6 12.97 3.78 -22.59
CA ASN A 6 11.60 3.28 -22.40
C ASN A 6 11.33 2.03 -23.25
N ARG A 7 11.84 1.99 -24.50
CA ARG A 7 11.76 0.82 -25.38
C ARG A 7 12.45 -0.40 -24.77
N VAL A 8 13.67 -0.24 -24.28
CA VAL A 8 14.43 -1.32 -23.62
C VAL A 8 13.69 -1.80 -22.36
N ARG A 9 13.18 -0.89 -21.53
CA ARG A 9 12.43 -1.24 -20.32
C ARG A 9 11.17 -2.05 -20.65
N ALA A 10 10.39 -1.62 -21.65
CA ALA A 10 9.18 -2.33 -22.05
C ALA A 10 9.47 -3.73 -22.61
N GLN A 11 10.56 -3.89 -23.36
CA GLN A 11 10.99 -5.19 -23.86
C GLN A 11 11.45 -6.12 -22.72
N VAL A 12 12.24 -5.62 -21.76
CA VAL A 12 12.69 -6.39 -20.60
C VAL A 12 11.50 -6.84 -19.74
N LEU A 13 10.56 -5.94 -19.45
CA LEU A 13 9.35 -6.27 -18.69
C LEU A 13 8.47 -7.25 -19.45
N GLY A 14 8.30 -7.08 -20.76
CA GLY A 14 7.54 -8.00 -21.59
C GLY A 14 8.10 -9.43 -21.58
N VAL A 15 9.42 -9.59 -21.59
CA VAL A 15 10.07 -10.91 -21.44
C VAL A 15 9.78 -11.51 -20.06
N ALA A 16 9.85 -10.71 -18.99
CA ALA A 16 9.59 -11.16 -17.63
C ALA A 16 8.12 -11.58 -17.40
N THR A 17 7.17 -10.89 -18.04
CA THR A 17 5.73 -11.17 -17.92
C THR A 17 5.20 -12.16 -18.96
N GLY A 18 6.04 -12.65 -19.87
CA GLY A 18 5.65 -13.58 -20.94
C GLY A 18 4.89 -12.94 -22.10
N ALA A 19 4.89 -11.60 -22.19
CA ALA A 19 4.31 -10.89 -23.32
C ALA A 19 5.14 -11.09 -24.61
N ARG A 20 4.47 -11.13 -25.77
CA ARG A 20 5.16 -11.26 -27.05
C ARG A 20 6.03 -10.02 -27.32
N PRO A 21 7.26 -10.17 -27.83
CA PRO A 21 8.10 -9.03 -28.20
C PRO A 21 7.42 -8.18 -29.28
N ALA A 22 7.42 -6.85 -29.10
CA ALA A 22 6.93 -5.92 -30.11
C ALA A 22 7.81 -5.93 -31.37
N THR A 23 7.19 -6.02 -32.54
CA THR A 23 7.87 -6.03 -33.86
C THR A 23 7.65 -4.74 -34.66
N SER A 24 6.72 -3.89 -34.25
CA SER A 24 6.47 -2.54 -34.78
C SER A 24 6.46 -1.49 -33.65
N ASP A 25 6.44 -0.20 -34.01
CA ASP A 25 6.34 0.89 -33.04
C ASP A 25 4.94 0.95 -32.39
N GLU A 26 3.86 0.68 -33.12
CA GLU A 26 2.50 0.57 -32.57
C GLU A 26 2.40 -0.54 -31.51
N GLN A 27 2.96 -1.73 -31.80
CA GLN A 27 3.02 -2.83 -30.84
C GLN A 27 3.89 -2.50 -29.62
N LEU A 28 4.88 -1.63 -29.78
CA LEU A 28 5.72 -1.18 -28.68
C LEU A 28 4.95 -0.22 -27.76
N GLU A 29 4.14 0.67 -28.33
CA GLU A 29 3.26 1.56 -27.56
C GLU A 29 2.23 0.75 -26.76
N GLU A 30 1.56 -0.22 -27.40
CA GLU A 30 0.65 -1.16 -26.72
C GLU A 30 1.34 -1.91 -25.57
N LEU A 31 2.57 -2.40 -25.79
CA LEU A 31 3.34 -3.10 -24.76
C LEU A 31 3.73 -2.18 -23.60
N ILE A 32 4.05 -0.91 -23.88
CA ILE A 32 4.32 0.10 -22.84
C ILE A 32 3.07 0.34 -22.01
N GLU A 33 1.91 0.54 -22.66
CA GLU A 33 0.63 0.77 -21.97
C GLU A 33 0.20 -0.43 -21.13
N LEU A 34 0.31 -1.64 -21.68
CA LEU A 34 -0.01 -2.88 -20.97
C LEU A 34 0.88 -3.08 -19.75
N ASN A 35 2.19 -2.87 -19.89
CA ASN A 35 3.11 -2.96 -18.76
C ASN A 35 2.82 -1.88 -17.71
N ALA A 36 2.53 -0.65 -18.13
CA ALA A 36 2.17 0.42 -17.20
C ALA A 36 0.87 0.11 -16.43
N ALA A 37 -0.12 -0.48 -17.10
CA ALA A 37 -1.34 -0.93 -16.46
C ALA A 37 -1.09 -2.09 -15.48
N ALA A 38 -0.26 -3.06 -15.85
CA ALA A 38 0.10 -4.18 -14.99
C ALA A 38 0.85 -3.73 -13.73
N VAL A 39 1.80 -2.78 -13.86
CA VAL A 39 2.51 -2.20 -12.71
C VAL A 39 1.53 -1.47 -11.78
N ARG A 40 0.67 -0.59 -12.30
CA ARG A 40 -0.34 0.09 -11.48
C ARG A 40 -1.26 -0.87 -10.74
N GLN A 41 -1.66 -1.96 -11.40
CA GLN A 41 -2.49 -2.99 -10.77
C GLN A 41 -1.71 -3.73 -9.67
N ALA A 42 -0.44 -4.06 -9.90
CA ALA A 42 0.43 -4.69 -8.90
C ALA A 42 0.66 -3.78 -7.69
N ASP A 43 0.93 -2.50 -7.89
CA ASP A 43 1.13 -1.53 -6.80
C ASP A 43 -0.14 -1.42 -5.94
N LYS A 44 -1.31 -1.31 -6.59
CA LYS A 44 -2.62 -1.37 -5.91
C LYS A 44 -2.80 -2.66 -5.11
N ASP A 45 -2.52 -3.82 -5.70
CA ASP A 45 -2.72 -5.10 -5.03
C ASP A 45 -1.77 -5.28 -3.84
N ILE A 46 -0.51 -4.81 -3.96
CA ILE A 46 0.47 -4.78 -2.88
C ILE A 46 -0.01 -3.90 -1.73
N GLU A 47 -0.52 -2.70 -2.04
CA GLU A 47 -1.03 -1.75 -1.06
C GLU A 47 -2.23 -2.32 -0.29
N LEU A 48 -3.21 -2.90 -1.00
CA LEU A 48 -4.40 -3.53 -0.40
C LEU A 48 -4.04 -4.77 0.43
N ALA A 49 -3.18 -5.64 -0.09
CA ALA A 49 -2.73 -6.84 0.60
C ALA A 49 -1.91 -6.50 1.86
N SER A 50 -1.05 -5.49 1.78
CA SER A 50 -0.26 -5.03 2.93
C SER A 50 -1.16 -4.45 4.02
N THR A 51 -2.13 -3.62 3.63
CA THR A 51 -3.12 -3.06 4.54
C THR A 51 -3.94 -4.17 5.21
N SER A 52 -4.41 -5.16 4.45
CA SER A 52 -5.17 -6.29 4.98
C SER A 52 -4.35 -7.14 5.94
N LEU A 53 -3.10 -7.46 5.58
CA LEU A 53 -2.22 -8.26 6.43
C LEU A 53 -1.85 -7.53 7.72
N ALA A 54 -1.55 -6.23 7.65
CA ALA A 54 -1.32 -5.39 8.82
C ALA A 54 -2.54 -5.40 9.74
N ALA A 55 -3.74 -5.18 9.20
CA ALA A 55 -4.98 -5.20 9.96
C ALA A 55 -5.23 -6.56 10.65
N ARG A 56 -4.99 -7.69 9.97
CA ARG A 56 -5.11 -9.03 10.58
C ARG A 56 -4.12 -9.24 11.72
N LYS A 57 -2.87 -8.78 11.58
CA LYS A 57 -1.85 -8.85 12.63
C LYS A 57 -2.25 -8.00 13.84
N ILE A 58 -2.67 -6.76 13.60
CA ILE A 58 -3.17 -5.84 14.64
C ILE A 58 -4.36 -6.47 15.38
N LEU A 59 -5.35 -7.02 14.67
CA LEU A 59 -6.53 -7.64 15.30
C LEU A 59 -6.21 -8.94 16.04
N ALA A 60 -5.16 -9.67 15.65
CA ALA A 60 -4.68 -10.83 16.39
C ALA A 60 -4.08 -10.43 17.75
N GLU A 61 -3.39 -9.29 17.81
CA GLU A 61 -2.82 -8.73 19.04
C GLU A 61 -3.87 -7.98 19.88
N HIS A 62 -4.79 -7.28 19.21
CA HIS A 62 -5.79 -6.40 19.79
C HIS A 62 -7.18 -6.66 19.18
N PRO A 63 -7.89 -7.73 19.59
CA PRO A 63 -9.20 -8.09 19.03
C PRO A 63 -10.29 -7.03 19.20
N SER A 64 -10.12 -6.08 20.12
CA SER A 64 -11.02 -4.95 20.37
C SER A 64 -10.73 -3.72 19.52
N ALA A 65 -9.66 -3.75 18.70
CA ALA A 65 -9.30 -2.64 17.82
C ALA A 65 -10.36 -2.45 16.72
N VAL A 66 -10.63 -1.20 16.38
CA VAL A 66 -11.61 -0.83 15.36
C VAL A 66 -10.96 0.03 14.27
N THR A 67 -10.22 1.06 14.68
CA THR A 67 -9.57 1.99 13.76
C THR A 67 -8.06 1.97 13.91
N GLY A 68 -7.36 2.15 12.79
CA GLY A 68 -5.94 2.47 12.76
C GLY A 68 -5.74 3.84 12.12
N GLU A 69 -5.29 4.82 12.89
CA GLU A 69 -4.99 6.18 12.42
C GLU A 69 -3.60 6.22 11.81
N ILE A 70 -3.51 6.49 10.51
CA ILE A 70 -2.25 6.59 9.80
C ILE A 70 -1.52 7.87 10.18
N GLN A 71 -0.23 7.73 10.51
CA GLN A 71 0.68 8.83 10.72
C GLN A 71 1.54 9.00 9.46
N VAL A 72 1.65 10.24 9.00
CA VAL A 72 2.49 10.64 7.87
C VAL A 72 3.58 11.57 8.40
N ASP A 73 4.79 11.39 7.92
CA ASP A 73 5.89 12.33 8.14
C ASP A 73 6.42 12.83 6.79
N SER A 74 7.05 14.01 6.81
CA SER A 74 7.46 14.76 5.62
C SER A 74 8.93 15.13 5.70
N TRP A 75 9.74 14.57 4.81
CA TRP A 75 11.17 14.90 4.71
C TRP A 75 11.48 15.52 3.36
N ASP A 76 12.73 15.96 3.13
CA ASP A 76 13.15 16.60 1.87
C ASP A 76 12.88 15.76 0.61
N ASN A 77 12.71 14.44 0.76
CA ASN A 77 12.44 13.50 -0.34
C ASN A 77 10.95 13.19 -0.57
N GLY A 78 10.04 13.80 0.21
CA GLY A 78 8.59 13.61 0.13
C GLY A 78 7.96 13.09 1.41
N ASP A 79 6.65 12.82 1.32
CA ASP A 79 5.81 12.35 2.42
C ASP A 79 5.76 10.82 2.46
N PHE A 80 5.80 10.23 3.65
CA PHE A 80 5.76 8.77 3.83
C PHE A 80 4.98 8.38 5.09
N ILE A 81 4.50 7.14 5.13
CA ILE A 81 3.85 6.60 6.32
C ILE A 81 4.89 6.36 7.41
N SER A 82 4.78 7.09 8.52
CA SER A 82 5.66 6.99 9.68
C SER A 82 5.14 6.03 10.75
N GLY A 83 3.84 5.69 10.72
CA GLY A 83 3.26 4.75 11.65
C GLY A 83 1.74 4.64 11.57
N ILE A 84 1.18 3.92 12.56
CA ILE A 84 -0.26 3.78 12.78
C ILE A 84 -0.56 3.74 14.29
N VAL A 85 -1.56 4.52 14.70
CA VAL A 85 -2.11 4.50 16.06
C VAL A 85 -3.40 3.69 16.06
N VAL A 86 -3.41 2.58 16.79
CA VAL A 86 -4.55 1.67 16.86
C VAL A 86 -5.47 2.06 18.02
N ARG A 87 -6.77 2.17 17.74
CA ARG A 87 -7.80 2.55 18.72
C ARG A 87 -8.94 1.55 18.80
N ASP A 88 -9.57 1.50 19.96
CA ASP A 88 -10.82 0.76 20.18
C ASP A 88 -12.06 1.55 19.72
N ALA A 89 -13.25 0.98 19.91
CA ALA A 89 -14.53 1.61 19.57
C ALA A 89 -14.83 2.91 20.32
N ASN A 90 -14.15 3.17 21.45
CA ASN A 90 -14.32 4.39 22.25
C ASN A 90 -13.27 5.46 21.91
N GLY A 91 -12.39 5.19 20.93
CA GLY A 91 -11.26 6.07 20.59
C GLY A 91 -10.07 5.96 21.55
N GLN A 92 -10.08 4.99 22.47
CA GLN A 92 -8.95 4.75 23.35
C GLN A 92 -7.80 4.13 22.55
N GLN A 93 -6.62 4.75 22.63
CA GLN A 93 -5.41 4.19 22.04
C GLN A 93 -5.02 2.88 22.74
N LEU A 94 -4.86 1.83 21.94
CA LEU A 94 -4.45 0.50 22.36
C LEU A 94 -2.96 0.30 22.17
N ARG A 95 -2.45 0.71 21.00
CA ARG A 95 -1.06 0.52 20.57
C ARG A 95 -0.69 1.53 19.50
N GLU A 96 0.60 1.77 19.36
CA GLU A 96 1.20 2.53 18.27
C GLU A 96 2.29 1.67 17.64
N TYR A 97 2.28 1.60 16.31
CA TYR A 97 3.30 0.92 15.53
C TYR A 97 3.94 1.95 14.61
N GLY A 98 5.25 2.11 14.71
CA GLY A 98 6.01 3.06 13.90
C GLY A 98 7.46 2.60 13.82
N GLU A 99 8.32 3.49 13.32
CA GLU A 99 9.75 3.25 13.32
C GLU A 99 10.23 2.98 14.75
N VAL A 100 10.81 1.80 14.96
CA VAL A 100 11.44 1.44 16.23
C VAL A 100 12.93 1.69 16.02
N ASP A 101 13.56 2.40 16.96
CA ASP A 101 15.02 2.49 17.01
C ASP A 101 15.62 1.08 16.84
N GLU A 102 16.71 0.96 16.07
CA GLU A 102 17.34 -0.30 15.61
C GLU A 102 17.69 -1.29 16.75
N ASP A 103 17.55 -0.86 18.01
CA ASP A 103 17.88 -1.60 19.23
C ASP A 103 16.70 -2.39 19.87
N GLU A 104 15.46 -2.28 19.36
CA GLU A 104 14.32 -3.09 19.86
C GLU A 104 13.68 -4.00 18.79
N PRO A 105 14.14 -5.26 18.66
CA PRO A 105 13.56 -6.22 17.73
C PRO A 105 12.26 -6.79 18.32
N GLY A 106 11.15 -6.12 18.07
CA GLY A 106 9.80 -6.57 18.44
C GLY A 106 8.84 -6.56 17.26
N ALA A 107 7.70 -7.24 17.41
CA ALA A 107 6.58 -7.34 16.45
C ALA A 107 6.12 -6.01 15.81
N ASN A 108 6.54 -4.87 16.37
CA ASN A 108 6.42 -3.55 15.77
C ASN A 108 7.04 -3.46 14.37
N SER A 109 8.15 -4.15 14.08
CA SER A 109 8.82 -4.04 12.78
C SER A 109 7.99 -4.60 11.63
N GLU A 110 7.31 -5.75 11.82
CA GLU A 110 6.57 -6.40 10.74
C GLU A 110 5.33 -5.62 10.30
N ILE A 111 4.58 -5.05 11.25
CA ILE A 111 3.43 -4.19 10.92
C ILE A 111 3.92 -2.91 10.26
N TYR A 112 4.98 -2.29 10.80
CA TYR A 112 5.55 -1.08 10.21
C TYR A 112 6.08 -1.29 8.79
N ASP A 113 6.74 -2.41 8.52
CA ASP A 113 7.23 -2.74 7.16
C ASP A 113 6.10 -2.92 6.15
N LEU A 114 4.93 -3.42 6.57
CA LEU A 114 3.75 -3.49 5.70
C LEU A 114 3.19 -2.10 5.40
N LEU A 115 3.23 -1.18 6.37
CA LEU A 115 2.75 0.19 6.20
C LEU A 115 3.58 1.00 5.20
N LYS A 116 4.86 0.65 4.99
CA LYS A 116 5.73 1.29 3.97
C LYS A 116 5.25 1.08 2.53
N ASN A 117 4.36 0.11 2.30
CA ASN A 117 3.77 -0.14 1.00
C ASN A 117 2.54 0.74 0.70
N LEU A 118 2.09 1.53 1.66
CA LEU A 118 0.93 2.42 1.50
C LEU A 118 1.39 3.76 0.93
N ASP A 119 0.59 4.31 0.02
CA ASP A 119 0.75 5.69 -0.41
C ASP A 119 0.35 6.64 0.74
N SER A 120 1.21 7.63 0.99
CA SER A 120 1.03 8.65 2.03
C SER A 120 -0.03 9.68 1.66
N ASN A 121 -0.31 9.85 0.37
CA ASN A 121 -1.41 10.65 -0.13
C ASN A 121 -2.68 9.80 -0.24
N ALA A 122 -3.48 9.79 0.82
CA ALA A 122 -4.74 9.04 0.84
C ALA A 122 -5.74 9.42 -0.25
N SER A 123 -5.64 10.60 -0.88
CA SER A 123 -6.51 10.96 -2.01
C SER A 123 -6.17 10.20 -3.31
N GLU A 124 -4.95 9.67 -3.40
CA GLU A 124 -4.44 8.89 -4.54
C GLU A 124 -4.25 7.42 -4.18
N SER A 125 -4.40 7.05 -2.91
CA SER A 125 -4.17 5.69 -2.42
C SER A 125 -5.35 4.75 -2.65
N SER A 126 -5.05 3.49 -2.96
CA SER A 126 -6.07 2.45 -3.11
C SER A 126 -6.57 1.97 -1.76
N TRP A 127 -5.72 1.97 -0.72
CA TRP A 127 -6.14 1.57 0.64
C TRP A 127 -7.20 2.52 1.20
N ALA A 128 -7.07 3.83 0.97
CA ALA A 128 -8.01 4.80 1.52
C ALA A 128 -9.34 4.71 0.80
N GLY A 129 -9.33 4.53 -0.53
CA GLY A 129 -10.54 4.25 -1.30
C GLY A 129 -11.24 2.95 -0.89
N ALA A 130 -10.51 1.97 -0.37
CA ALA A 130 -11.05 0.66 0.00
C ALA A 130 -11.49 0.54 1.47
N PHE A 131 -10.78 1.18 2.41
CA PHE A 131 -10.89 0.87 3.84
C PHE A 131 -11.03 2.09 4.75
N SER A 132 -11.08 3.31 4.21
CA SER A 132 -11.09 4.50 5.07
C SER A 132 -12.41 4.68 5.84
N THR A 133 -12.30 5.14 7.09
CA THR A 133 -13.46 5.53 7.92
C THR A 133 -13.33 6.99 8.32
N GLY A 134 -14.13 7.87 7.72
CA GLY A 134 -14.15 9.29 8.06
C GLY A 134 -14.55 10.18 6.88
N SER A 135 -14.94 11.42 7.16
CA SER A 135 -15.17 12.45 6.14
C SER A 135 -13.94 13.33 6.01
N TYR A 136 -13.44 13.48 4.78
CA TYR A 136 -12.31 14.33 4.39
C TYR A 136 -12.40 15.73 5.02
N GLY A 137 -11.56 15.97 6.02
CA GLY A 137 -11.42 17.23 6.73
C GLY A 137 -10.22 17.13 7.67
N ASP A 138 -9.09 17.64 7.19
CA ASP A 138 -7.80 17.87 7.84
C ASP A 138 -7.28 16.77 8.80
N GLU A 139 -6.40 15.93 8.22
CA GLU A 139 -5.18 15.39 8.86
C GLU A 139 -5.23 14.03 9.59
N LEU A 140 -6.34 13.29 9.64
CA LEU A 140 -6.31 11.91 10.16
C LEU A 140 -7.01 10.91 9.22
N TYR A 141 -6.21 10.25 8.38
CA TYR A 141 -6.69 9.14 7.57
C TYR A 141 -6.74 7.86 8.40
N SER A 142 -7.95 7.35 8.63
CA SER A 142 -8.17 6.18 9.47
C SER A 142 -8.57 4.97 8.64
N ILE A 143 -8.00 3.81 8.94
CA ILE A 143 -8.34 2.50 8.36
C ILE A 143 -9.38 1.80 9.24
N ASN A 144 -10.45 1.30 8.64
CA ASN A 144 -11.32 0.29 9.25
C ASN A 144 -10.56 -1.04 9.33
N LEU A 145 -10.14 -1.45 10.53
CA LEU A 145 -9.32 -2.65 10.68
C LEU A 145 -10.11 -3.93 10.34
N LEU A 146 -11.41 -3.97 10.64
CA LEU A 146 -12.25 -5.14 10.34
C LEU A 146 -12.48 -5.28 8.83
N GLU A 147 -12.76 -4.17 8.14
CA GLU A 147 -12.96 -4.17 6.69
C GLU A 147 -11.68 -4.52 5.94
N ALA A 148 -10.55 -3.91 6.32
CA ALA A 148 -9.25 -4.24 5.77
C ALA A 148 -8.89 -5.72 6.01
N ALA A 149 -9.11 -6.25 7.21
CA ALA A 149 -8.80 -7.64 7.51
C ALA A 149 -9.69 -8.64 6.74
N ALA A 150 -10.93 -8.26 6.43
CA ALA A 150 -11.85 -9.07 5.63
C ALA A 150 -11.53 -9.05 4.13
N TRP A 151 -10.72 -8.09 3.67
CA TRP A 151 -10.34 -7.99 2.26
C TRP A 151 -9.56 -9.22 1.80
N THR A 152 -9.86 -9.69 0.59
CA THR A 152 -9.14 -10.76 -0.11
C THR A 152 -8.86 -10.32 -1.55
N PRO A 153 -7.74 -10.76 -2.14
CA PRO A 153 -7.48 -10.52 -3.55
C PRO A 153 -8.63 -11.07 -4.40
N ALA A 154 -9.09 -10.30 -5.39
CA ALA A 154 -10.10 -10.77 -6.32
C ALA A 154 -9.52 -11.92 -7.16
N GLY A 155 -9.77 -13.15 -6.74
CA GLY A 155 -9.18 -14.36 -7.32
C GLY A 155 -9.31 -15.64 -6.51
N GLU A 156 -9.78 -15.58 -5.26
CA GLU A 156 -10.09 -16.76 -4.43
C GLU A 156 -11.60 -16.92 -4.17
N ALA A 157 -12.38 -17.09 -5.24
CA ALA A 157 -13.78 -17.53 -5.17
C ALA A 157 -14.03 -18.71 -6.13
#